data_AF-A0A060C130-F1
#
_entry.id   AF-A0A060C130-F1
#
_cell.length_a   1.000
_cell.length_b   1.000
_cell.length_c   1.000
_cell.angle_alpha   90.00
_cell.angle_beta   90.00
_cell.angle_gamma   90.00
#
_symmetry.space_group_name_H-M   'P 1'
#
loop_
_entity.id
_entity.type
_entity.pdbx_description
1 polymer ?
#
loop_
_entity_poly.entity_id
_entity_poly.type
_entity_poly.pdbx_seq_one_letter_code
_entity_poly.pdbx_strand_id
1 'polypeptide(L)'
;TRRLPHIASLGVDAIWLSPFFKSPQADMGYDVSDYCAVDPMFGTMADFEALVAQAHSLGLKVIIDQVLAHTSDKHPWFVESRQGRDNAKADWFVWADPKPDGSAPNNWLSVFGGSSW
;
A
#
# COMPACT_ATOMS: atom_id res chain seq x y z
N THR A 1 -13.23 14.76 2.93
CA THR A 1 -13.45 16.15 2.44
C THR A 1 -14.34 16.97 3.37
N ARG A 2 -15.63 16.64 3.59
CA ARG A 2 -16.58 17.44 4.42
C ARG A 2 -16.12 17.86 5.84
N ARG A 3 -15.18 17.16 6.47
CA ARG A 3 -14.68 17.45 7.83
C ARG A 3 -13.41 18.29 7.86
N LEU A 4 -12.83 18.65 6.71
CA LEU A 4 -11.60 19.47 6.64
C LEU A 4 -11.72 20.83 7.36
N PRO A 5 -12.85 21.56 7.30
CA PRO A 5 -12.98 22.81 8.07
C PRO A 5 -12.85 22.61 9.58
N HIS A 6 -13.37 21.49 10.10
CA HIS A 6 -13.20 21.15 11.51
C HIS A 6 -11.72 20.87 11.82
N ILE A 7 -11.04 20.08 10.99
CA ILE A 7 -9.61 19.77 11.18
C ILE A 7 -8.77 21.07 11.16
N ALA A 8 -9.03 21.97 10.21
CA ALA A 8 -8.37 23.28 10.17
C ALA A 8 -8.64 24.10 11.44
N SER A 9 -9.86 24.05 11.99
CA SER A 9 -10.19 24.76 13.24
C SER A 9 -9.45 24.23 14.48
N LEU A 10 -8.87 23.02 14.42
CA LEU A 10 -8.01 22.49 15.48
C LEU A 10 -6.62 23.17 15.50
N GLY A 11 -6.27 23.95 14.48
CA GLY A 11 -4.99 24.68 14.41
C GLY A 11 -3.79 23.82 14.01
N VAL A 12 -4.02 22.67 13.35
CA VAL A 12 -2.96 21.80 12.83
C VAL A 12 -2.47 22.28 11.46
N ASP A 13 -1.21 21.98 11.13
CA ASP A 13 -0.61 22.36 9.85
C ASP A 13 -0.84 21.34 8.73
N ALA A 14 -1.10 20.08 9.08
CA ALA A 14 -1.15 18.98 8.13
C ALA A 14 -2.10 17.86 8.55
N ILE A 15 -2.54 17.09 7.56
CA ILE A 15 -3.15 15.77 7.74
C ILE A 15 -2.25 14.71 7.13
N TRP A 16 -2.23 13.53 7.76
CA TRP A 16 -1.65 12.32 7.18
C TRP A 16 -2.76 11.30 7.00
N LEU A 17 -2.94 10.85 5.76
CA LEU A 17 -3.91 9.83 5.40
C LEU A 17 -3.23 8.46 5.38
N SER A 18 -3.79 7.52 6.15
CA SER A 18 -3.54 6.09 5.97
C SER A 18 -3.91 5.65 4.53
N PRO A 19 -3.46 4.46 4.08
CA PRO A 19 -3.62 4.04 2.70
C PRO A 19 -5.07 4.09 2.19
N PHE A 20 -5.24 4.66 1.00
CA PHE A 20 -6.50 4.67 0.25
C PHE A 20 -6.32 4.20 -1.19
N PHE A 21 -5.16 3.60 -1.49
CA PHE A 21 -4.86 2.98 -2.77
C PHE A 21 -5.67 1.71 -2.97
N LYS A 22 -5.87 1.31 -4.23
CA LYS A 22 -6.58 0.09 -4.57
C LYS A 22 -5.92 -1.13 -3.91
N SER A 23 -6.69 -1.86 -3.12
CA SER A 23 -6.18 -2.96 -2.30
C SER A 23 -7.27 -4.03 -2.10
N PRO A 24 -6.90 -5.32 -2.00
CA PRO A 24 -7.81 -6.38 -1.55
C PRO A 24 -8.28 -6.24 -0.10
N GLN A 25 -7.70 -5.31 0.67
CA GLN A 25 -8.01 -5.00 2.06
C GLN A 25 -7.69 -6.15 3.03
N ALA A 26 -6.76 -7.05 2.69
CA ALA A 26 -6.35 -8.13 3.59
C ALA A 26 -5.58 -7.59 4.82
N ASP A 27 -4.90 -6.44 4.66
CA ASP A 27 -4.27 -5.66 5.72
C ASP A 27 -4.78 -4.20 5.69
N MET A 28 -6.09 -4.04 5.51
CA MET A 28 -6.79 -2.75 5.61
C MET A 28 -6.16 -1.62 4.77
N GLY A 29 -5.70 -1.94 3.56
CA GLY A 29 -5.14 -0.97 2.60
C GLY A 29 -3.61 -0.95 2.55
N TYR A 30 -2.91 -1.59 3.49
CA TYR A 30 -1.45 -1.73 3.45
C TYR A 30 -0.98 -2.79 2.43
N ASP A 31 -1.86 -3.72 2.03
CA ASP A 31 -1.64 -4.64 0.91
C ASP A 31 -2.05 -3.99 -0.43
N VAL A 32 -1.19 -3.12 -0.98
CA VAL A 32 -1.49 -2.34 -2.20
C VAL A 32 -1.43 -3.18 -3.48
N SER A 33 -2.46 -3.08 -4.33
CA SER A 33 -2.55 -3.78 -5.63
C SER A 33 -2.42 -2.87 -6.85
N ASP A 34 -2.57 -1.55 -6.67
CA ASP A 34 -2.26 -0.53 -7.68
C ASP A 34 -1.93 0.80 -6.97
N TYR A 35 -0.67 1.22 -7.04
CA TYR A 35 -0.17 2.44 -6.39
C TYR A 35 -0.68 3.73 -7.04
N CYS A 36 -1.24 3.66 -8.25
CA CYS A 36 -1.68 4.83 -9.03
C CYS A 36 -3.20 5.01 -9.01
N ALA A 37 -3.94 4.13 -8.34
CA ALA A 37 -5.40 4.16 -8.27
C ALA A 37 -5.89 4.30 -6.83
N VAL A 38 -6.93 5.11 -6.65
CA VAL A 38 -7.73 5.14 -5.41
C VAL A 38 -8.63 3.90 -5.37
N ASP A 39 -8.77 3.27 -4.21
CA ASP A 39 -9.70 2.16 -4.05
C ASP A 39 -11.16 2.64 -4.25
N PRO A 40 -11.98 1.95 -5.06
CA PRO A 40 -13.37 2.32 -5.28
C PRO A 40 -14.20 2.45 -3.99
N MET A 41 -13.82 1.75 -2.91
CA MET A 41 -14.45 1.90 -1.60
C MET A 41 -14.29 3.30 -1.00
N PHE A 42 -13.17 3.98 -1.29
CA PHE A 42 -12.86 5.31 -0.77
C PHE A 42 -13.24 6.44 -1.74
N GLY A 43 -13.46 6.12 -3.02
CA GLY A 43 -13.91 7.06 -4.04
C GLY A 43 -13.09 6.94 -5.31
N THR A 44 -12.77 8.08 -5.91
CA THR A 44 -12.04 8.19 -7.17
C THR A 44 -10.81 9.07 -7.03
N MET A 45 -9.94 9.07 -8.04
CA MET A 45 -8.82 10.02 -8.10
C MET A 45 -9.31 11.48 -8.06
N ALA A 46 -10.43 11.78 -8.73
CA ALA A 46 -11.02 13.12 -8.71
C ALA A 46 -11.48 13.53 -7.29
N ASP A 47 -11.97 12.58 -6.48
CA ASP A 47 -12.32 12.85 -5.08
C ASP A 47 -11.08 13.18 -4.24
N PHE A 48 -9.95 12.51 -4.50
CA PHE A 48 -8.68 12.80 -3.84
C PHE A 48 -8.13 14.17 -4.27
N GLU A 49 -8.17 14.50 -5.56
CA GLU A 49 -7.81 15.83 -6.06
C GLU A 49 -8.65 16.93 -5.41
N ALA A 50 -9.97 16.72 -5.29
CA ALA A 50 -10.87 17.63 -4.61
C ALA A 50 -10.56 17.76 -3.10
N LEU A 51 -10.18 16.66 -2.44
CA LEU A 51 -9.73 16.68 -1.05
C LEU A 51 -8.48 17.52 -0.88
N VAL A 52 -7.47 17.32 -1.73
CA VAL A 52 -6.20 18.08 -1.70
C VAL A 52 -6.46 19.56 -1.96
N ALA A 53 -7.25 19.90 -2.98
CA ALA A 53 -7.59 21.28 -3.29
C ALA A 53 -8.30 21.98 -2.12
N GLN A 54 -9.26 21.31 -1.47
CA GLN A 54 -9.95 21.86 -0.30
C GLN A 54 -9.03 21.95 0.93
N ALA A 55 -8.14 20.98 1.16
CA ALA A 55 -7.19 21.04 2.26
C ALA A 55 -6.25 22.24 2.11
N HIS A 56 -5.71 22.43 0.91
CA HIS A 56 -4.81 23.54 0.59
C HIS A 56 -5.50 24.91 0.72
N SER A 57 -6.77 25.04 0.31
CA SER A 57 -7.51 26.30 0.48
C SER A 57 -7.77 26.67 1.95
N LEU A 58 -7.72 25.68 2.85
CA LEU A 58 -7.78 25.86 4.29
C LEU A 58 -6.40 25.99 4.96
N GLY A 59 -5.32 26.04 4.19
CA GLY A 59 -3.95 26.15 4.69
C GLY A 59 -3.34 24.83 5.21
N LEU A 60 -4.03 23.70 5.07
CA LEU A 60 -3.54 22.39 5.50
C LEU A 60 -2.62 21.77 4.45
N LYS A 61 -1.54 21.11 4.88
CA LYS A 61 -0.75 20.20 4.05
C LYS A 61 -1.36 18.79 4.05
N VAL A 62 -1.15 18.05 2.97
CA VAL A 62 -1.60 16.65 2.85
C VAL A 62 -0.40 15.74 2.68
N ILE A 63 -0.27 14.77 3.59
CA ILE A 63 0.69 13.68 3.53
C ILE A 63 -0.11 12.39 3.33
N ILE A 64 0.43 11.46 2.55
CA ILE A 64 -0.19 10.15 2.31
C ILE A 64 0.82 9.05 2.64
N ASP A 65 0.33 7.89 3.06
CA ASP A 65 1.17 6.71 3.18
C ASP A 65 1.75 6.27 1.83
N GLN A 66 2.95 5.69 1.89
CA GLN A 66 3.61 5.05 0.75
C GLN A 66 4.17 3.70 1.22
N VAL A 67 3.41 2.64 0.96
CA VAL A 67 3.76 1.28 1.38
C VAL A 67 4.61 0.60 0.31
N LEU A 68 5.90 0.93 0.28
CA LEU A 68 6.83 0.47 -0.76
C LEU A 68 7.67 -0.73 -0.34
N ALA A 69 7.59 -1.15 0.93
CA ALA A 69 8.32 -2.30 1.44
C ALA A 69 7.78 -3.65 0.92
N HIS A 70 6.50 -3.69 0.52
CA HIS A 70 5.82 -4.87 -0.02
C HIS A 70 4.61 -4.44 -0.86
N THR A 71 4.10 -5.36 -1.70
CA THR A 71 2.84 -5.20 -2.43
C THR A 71 1.85 -6.29 -2.02
N SER A 72 0.57 -6.14 -2.36
CA SER A 72 -0.38 -7.25 -2.35
C SER A 72 0.07 -8.39 -3.27
N ASP A 73 -0.30 -9.62 -2.94
CA ASP A 73 -0.14 -10.78 -3.82
C ASP A 73 -1.02 -10.71 -5.09
N LYS A 74 -1.95 -9.75 -5.15
CA LYS A 74 -2.77 -9.44 -6.33
C LYS A 74 -2.18 -8.32 -7.19
N HIS A 75 -1.08 -7.69 -6.77
CA HIS A 75 -0.42 -6.67 -7.58
C HIS A 75 0.07 -7.30 -8.89
N PRO A 76 -0.12 -6.66 -10.07
CA PRO A 76 0.30 -7.22 -11.36
C PRO A 76 1.77 -7.64 -11.38
N TRP A 77 2.63 -6.89 -10.68
CA TRP A 77 4.04 -7.24 -10.53
C TRP A 77 4.25 -8.59 -9.85
N PHE A 78 3.56 -8.88 -8.76
CA PHE A 78 3.69 -10.17 -8.07
C PHE A 78 3.09 -11.30 -8.91
N VAL A 79 1.93 -11.05 -9.54
CA VAL A 79 1.27 -12.00 -10.43
C VAL A 79 2.18 -12.41 -11.59
N GLU A 80 2.94 -11.48 -12.18
CA GLU A 80 3.93 -11.76 -13.21
C GLU A 80 5.19 -12.43 -12.64
N SER A 81 5.76 -11.87 -11.57
CA SER A 81 6.99 -12.38 -10.93
C SER A 81 6.90 -13.87 -10.60
N ARG A 82 5.76 -14.30 -10.04
CA ARG A 82 5.54 -15.69 -9.62
C ARG A 82 5.33 -16.70 -10.77
N GLN A 83 5.25 -16.27 -12.03
CA GLN A 83 5.00 -17.18 -13.17
C GLN A 83 6.22 -18.03 -13.54
N GLY A 84 7.43 -17.58 -13.20
CA GLY A 84 8.66 -18.26 -13.60
C GLY A 84 9.90 -17.52 -13.14
N ARG A 85 11.07 -18.06 -13.47
CA ARG A 85 12.37 -17.48 -13.10
C ARG A 85 12.96 -16.58 -14.19
N ASP A 86 12.31 -16.47 -15.34
CA ASP A 86 12.79 -15.84 -16.58
C ASP A 86 11.93 -14.66 -17.05
N ASN A 87 10.86 -14.31 -16.33
CA ASN A 87 10.04 -13.15 -16.64
C ASN A 87 10.73 -11.84 -16.21
N ALA A 88 10.26 -10.71 -16.76
CA ALA A 88 10.85 -9.40 -16.53
C ALA A 88 10.76 -8.88 -15.08
N LYS A 89 10.00 -9.57 -14.22
CA LYS A 89 9.83 -9.23 -12.80
C LYS A 89 10.24 -10.35 -11.86
N ALA A 90 10.96 -11.36 -12.36
CA ALA A 90 11.35 -12.53 -11.57
C ALA A 90 12.21 -12.16 -10.34
N ASP A 91 12.92 -11.04 -10.39
CA ASP A 91 13.81 -10.53 -9.33
C ASP A 91 13.23 -9.31 -8.58
N TRP A 92 11.98 -8.92 -8.83
CA TRP A 92 11.34 -7.78 -8.15
C TRP A 92 10.89 -8.11 -6.71
N PHE A 93 10.79 -9.40 -6.38
CA PHE A 93 10.42 -9.89 -5.05
C PHE A 93 11.52 -10.80 -4.50
N VAL A 94 11.48 -11.04 -3.19
CA VAL A 94 12.48 -11.85 -2.50
C VAL A 94 12.13 -13.33 -2.63
N TRP A 95 12.73 -13.99 -3.63
CA TRP A 95 12.62 -15.42 -3.85
C TRP A 95 13.88 -16.14 -3.36
N ALA A 96 13.71 -17.33 -2.78
CA ALA A 96 14.81 -18.20 -2.36
C ALA A 96 14.40 -19.67 -2.49
N ASP A 97 15.38 -20.53 -2.79
CA ASP A 97 15.15 -21.98 -2.78
C ASP A 97 14.94 -22.48 -1.33
N PRO A 98 14.11 -23.50 -1.10
CA PRO A 98 14.01 -24.14 0.20
C PRO A 98 15.33 -24.82 0.57
N LYS A 99 15.50 -25.15 1.86
CA LYS A 99 16.62 -25.99 2.30
C LYS A 99 16.49 -27.41 1.71
N PRO A 100 17.57 -28.22 1.71
CA PRO A 100 17.53 -29.59 1.19
C PRO A 100 16.46 -30.51 1.82
N ASP A 101 16.01 -30.19 3.04
CA ASP A 101 14.95 -30.91 3.75
C ASP A 101 13.53 -30.39 3.46
N GLY A 102 13.40 -29.40 2.57
CA GLY A 102 12.15 -28.76 2.21
C GLY A 102 11.69 -27.65 3.17
N SER A 103 12.45 -27.37 4.24
CA SER A 103 12.12 -26.29 5.18
C SER A 103 12.46 -24.90 4.64
N ALA A 104 11.92 -23.86 5.29
CA ALA A 104 12.12 -22.47 4.91
C ALA A 104 13.61 -22.07 4.85
N PRO A 105 13.99 -21.13 3.95
CA PRO A 105 15.38 -20.70 3.74
C PRO A 105 16.14 -20.30 5.02
N ASN A 106 15.46 -19.64 5.96
CA ASN A 106 16.00 -19.29 7.27
C ASN A 106 14.90 -19.30 8.34
N ASN A 107 15.19 -18.79 9.55
CA ASN A 107 14.29 -18.78 10.70
C ASN A 107 13.57 -17.44 10.91
N TRP A 108 13.48 -16.58 9.89
CA TRP A 108 12.74 -15.31 10.01
C TRP A 108 11.24 -15.55 10.17
N LEU A 109 10.62 -14.71 11.01
CA LEU A 109 9.22 -14.82 11.39
C LEU A 109 8.43 -13.62 10.91
N SER A 110 7.22 -13.87 10.42
CA SER A 110 6.26 -12.82 10.07
C SER A 110 5.77 -12.13 11.34
N VAL A 111 5.65 -10.81 11.29
CA VAL A 111 5.04 -10.02 12.38
C VAL A 111 3.57 -10.43 12.60
N PHE A 112 2.90 -10.89 11.55
CA PHE A 112 1.52 -11.41 11.63
C PHE A 112 1.44 -12.89 12.05
N GLY A 113 2.57 -13.50 12.41
CA GLY A 113 2.67 -14.88 12.90
C GLY A 113 3.06 -15.88 11.82
N GLY A 114 3.84 -16.89 12.21
CA GLY A 114 4.35 -17.94 11.32
C GLY A 114 5.66 -17.58 10.61
N SER A 115 6.02 -18.40 9.61
CA SER A 115 7.20 -18.20 8.73
C SER A 115 7.08 -16.90 7.92
N SER A 116 8.22 -16.23 7.64
CA SER A 116 8.29 -15.12 6.66
C SER A 116 8.40 -15.56 5.19
N TRP A 117 8.59 -16.87 4.97
CA TRP A 117 8.72 -17.51 3.66
C TRP A 117 7.53 -18.41 3.38
#